data_AF-A0A0F9RBU7-F1
#
_entry.id   AF-A0A0F9RBU7-F1
#
_cell.length_a   1.000
_cell.length_b   1.000
_cell.length_c   1.000
_cell.angle_alpha   90.00
_cell.angle_beta   90.00
_cell.angle_gamma   90.00
#
_symmetry.space_group_name_H-M   'P 1'
#
loop_
_entity.id
_entity.type
_entity.pdbx_description
1 polymer ?
#
loop_
_entity_poly.entity_id
_entity_poly.type
_entity_poly.pdbx_seq_one_letter_code
_entity_poly.pdbx_strand_id
1 'polypeptide(L)' 'MVSMEPTTENLDDILKKLLSAIPEVKAAAIVSAEGLPIASALPQGVDETRIG' A
#
# COMPACT_ATOMS: atom_id res chain seq x y z
N MET A 1 -22.23 24.09 -1.84
CA MET A 1 -20.92 23.91 -2.50
C MET A 1 -20.11 23.03 -1.57
N VAL A 2 -19.80 21.79 -1.96
CA VAL A 2 -18.95 20.90 -1.16
C VAL A 2 -17.51 21.31 -1.48
N SER A 3 -16.78 21.83 -0.50
CA SER A 3 -15.33 21.96 -0.62
C SER A 3 -14.76 20.57 -0.79
N MET A 4 -14.31 20.23 -2.00
CA MET A 4 -13.48 19.06 -2.22
C MET A 4 -12.06 19.46 -1.78
N GLU A 5 -11.82 19.37 -0.48
CA GLU A 5 -10.47 19.37 0.04
C GLU A 5 -9.77 18.15 -0.59
N PRO A 6 -8.61 18.28 -1.25
CA PRO A 6 -7.89 17.11 -1.71
C PRO A 6 -7.56 16.30 -0.45
N THR A 7 -8.31 15.23 -0.23
CA THR A 7 -8.07 14.33 0.88
C THR A 7 -6.74 13.70 0.55
N THR A 8 -5.67 14.14 1.22
CA THR A 8 -4.33 13.58 1.06
C THR A 8 -4.42 12.13 1.53
N GLU A 9 -4.71 11.25 0.59
CA GLU A 9 -4.88 9.84 0.87
C GLU A 9 -3.49 9.26 1.09
N ASN A 10 -3.26 8.70 2.29
CA ASN A 10 -1.97 8.13 2.61
C ASN A 10 -1.76 6.85 1.78
N LEU A 11 -0.50 6.58 1.45
CA LEU A 11 -0.12 5.49 0.56
C LEU A 11 -0.57 4.12 1.11
N ASP A 12 -0.59 4.01 2.44
CA ASP A 12 -1.08 2.86 3.20
C ASP A 12 -2.56 2.60 2.96
N ASP A 13 -3.37 3.66 2.90
CA ASP A 13 -4.81 3.58 2.64
C ASP A 13 -5.08 3.10 1.21
N ILE A 14 -4.31 3.60 0.25
CA ILE A 14 -4.40 3.18 -1.16
C ILE A 14 -4.08 1.68 -1.28
N LEU A 15 -3.00 1.21 -0.65
CA LEU A 15 -2.62 -0.20 -0.68
C LEU A 15 -3.67 -1.08 -0.01
N LYS A 16 -4.23 -0.68 1.13
CA LYS A 16 -5.32 -1.40 1.81
C LYS A 16 -6.58 -1.49 0.94
N LYS A 17 -6.95 -0.41 0.26
CA LYS A 17 -8.07 -0.41 -0.69
C LYS A 17 -7.84 -1.36 -1.85
N LEU A 18 -6.62 -1.41 -2.38
CA LEU A 18 -6.24 -2.34 -3.45
C LEU A 18 -6.41 -3.81 -3.01
N LEU A 19 -5.87 -4.17 -1.84
CA LEU A 19 -6.01 -5.50 -1.25
C LEU A 19 -7.48 -5.88 -0.99
N SER A 20 -8.28 -4.91 -0.52
CA SER A 20 -9.71 -5.12 -0.27
C SER A 20 -10.51 -5.29 -1.57
N ALA A 21 -10.13 -4.59 -2.63
CA ALA A 21 -10.79 -4.65 -3.93
C ALA A 21 -10.47 -5.93 -4.72
N ILE A 22 -9.31 -6.55 -4.49
CA ILE A 22 -8.84 -7.73 -5.22
C ILE A 22 -8.41 -8.82 -4.22
N PRO A 23 -9.32 -9.71 -3.81
CA PRO A 23 -9.05 -10.75 -2.81
C PRO A 23 -7.88 -11.70 -3.15
N GLU A 24 -7.57 -11.86 -4.43
CA GLU A 24 -6.47 -12.70 -4.93
C GLU A 24 -5.09 -12.05 -4.70
N VAL A 25 -5.02 -10.73 -4.57
CA VAL A 25 -3.79 -10.01 -4.24
C VAL A 25 -3.52 -10.21 -2.76
N LYS A 26 -2.39 -10.85 -2.44
CA LYS A 26 -2.01 -11.15 -1.04
C LYS A 26 -1.16 -10.06 -0.41
N ALA A 27 -0.40 -9.32 -1.20
CA ALA A 27 0.52 -8.29 -0.73
C ALA A 27 0.72 -7.25 -1.84
N ALA A 28 0.99 -6.02 -1.45
CA ALA A 28 1.40 -4.95 -2.36
C ALA A 28 2.44 -4.06 -1.68
N ALA A 29 3.39 -3.55 -2.45
CA ALA A 29 4.39 -2.60 -1.97
C ALA A 29 4.67 -1.56 -3.05
N ILE A 30 4.97 -0.35 -2.61
CA ILE A 30 5.46 0.73 -3.48
C ILE A 30 6.94 0.89 -3.18
N VAL A 31 7.74 0.78 -4.23
CA VAL A 31 9.20 0.83 -4.16
C VAL A 31 9.71 2.03 -4.96
N SER A 32 10.86 2.55 -4.55
CA SER A 32 11.61 3.50 -5.35
C SER A 32 12.20 2.82 -6.59
N ALA A 33 12.70 3.61 -7.54
CA ALA A 33 13.42 3.08 -8.70
C ALA A 33 14.65 2.23 -8.31
N GLU A 34 15.23 2.51 -7.14
CA GLU A 34 16.35 1.77 -6.55
C GLU A 34 15.90 0.50 -5.80
N GLY A 35 14.61 0.19 -5.79
CA GLY A 35 14.05 -1.00 -5.13
C GLY A 35 13.82 -0.85 -3.62
N LEU A 36 13.97 0.36 -3.06
CA LEU A 36 13.72 0.58 -1.63
C LEU A 36 12.21 0.71 -1.35
N PRO A 37 11.65 -0.02 -0.37
CA PRO A 37 10.24 0.09 -0.03
C PRO A 37 9.91 1.46 0.58
N ILE A 38 8.85 2.07 0.07
CA ILE A 38 8.29 3.37 0.50
C ILE A 38 7.03 3.15 1.33
N ALA A 39 6.18 2.21 0.92
CA ALA A 39 5.04 1.73 1.70
C ALA A 39 4.73 0.28 1.33
N SER A 40 4.20 -0.49 2.28
CA SER A 40 3.85 -1.88 2.07
C SER A 40 2.52 -2.21 2.75
N ALA A 41 1.80 -3.15 2.16
CA ALA A 41 0.64 -3.77 2.77
C ALA A 41 0.80 -5.29 2.61
N LEU A 42 1.19 -5.91 3.72
CA LEU A 42 1.59 -7.30 3.81
C LEU A 42 0.59 -8.08 4.67
N PRO A 43 0.39 -9.39 4.41
CA PRO A 43 -0.37 -10.26 5.31
C PRO A 43 0.24 -10.29 6.72
N GLN A 44 -0.61 -10.50 7.73
CA GLN A 44 -0.12 -10.73 9.09
C GLN A 44 0.87 -11.91 9.13
N GLY A 45 2.08 -11.63 9.62
CA GLY A 45 3.16 -12.63 9.73
C GLY A 45 4.17 -12.64 8.59
N VAL A 46 4.04 -11.76 7.58
CA VAL A 46 5.09 -11.52 6.58
C VAL A 46 5.91 -10.31 7.01
N ASP A 47 7.15 -10.57 7.39
CA ASP A 47 8.13 -9.54 7.79
C ASP A 47 8.60 -8.75 6.56
N GLU A 48 8.67 -7.42 6.66
CA GLU A 48 9.20 -6.55 5.60
C GLU A 48 10.64 -6.92 5.22
N THR A 49 11.38 -7.58 6.12
CA THR A 49 12.75 -8.07 5.88
C THR A 49 12.83 -9.17 4.79
N ARG A 50 11.70 -9.71 4.31
CA ARG A 50 11.66 -10.83 3.35
C ARG A 50 11.46 -10.40 1.90
N ILE A 51 11.25 -9.12 1.64
CA ILE A 51 11.27 -8.53 0.30
C ILE A 51 12.67 -8.00 -0.03
N GLY A 52 13.68 -8.87 0.11
CA GLY A 52 15.08 -8.58 -0.21
C GLY A 52 15.77 -9.82 -0.73
#